data_AF-A0A7J6U460-F1
#
_entry.id   AF-A0A7J6U460-F1
#
_cell.length_a   1.000
_cell.length_b   1.000
_cell.length_c   1.000
_cell.angle_alpha   90.00
_cell.angle_beta   90.00
_cell.angle_gamma   90.00
#
_symmetry.space_group_name_H-M   'P 1'
#
loop_
_entity.id
_entity.type
_entity.pdbx_description
1 polymer ?
#
loop_
_entity_poly.entity_id
_entity_poly.type
_entity_poly.pdbx_seq_one_letter_code
_entity_poly.pdbx_strand_id
1 'polypeptide(L)'
;MGPCNKEHCEYTKFRFEKWEDCAEKRAVVDKYSRELLSFLEYLETQLAHKIRRGKARVSAEIPDIEIPPQNKEQIDELKGRIHGIVKEAEELAEKGRIAESEKRMGQAEPLNYKIRELSGEKYMMMTRTEFVCDVCGVLVTLNENDPKANVENHEHARGKQHQGWAKIRETISILREKSLSSGPPPSSTSSLPPKETPASDELPTLKSAGVASLYHTT
;
A
#
# COMPACT_ATOMS: atom_id res chain seq x y z
N MET A 1 -17.02 -15.40 8.31
CA MET A 1 -17.06 -16.36 7.18
C MET A 1 -17.75 -17.61 7.68
N GLY A 2 -18.67 -18.16 6.89
CA GLY A 2 -19.37 -19.40 7.21
C GLY A 2 -18.49 -20.63 6.92
N PRO A 3 -19.10 -21.84 6.89
CA PRO A 3 -18.39 -23.04 6.46
C PRO A 3 -17.85 -22.89 5.04
N CYS A 4 -16.74 -23.57 4.75
CA CYS A 4 -16.17 -23.58 3.40
C CYS A 4 -17.13 -24.25 2.42
N ASN A 5 -17.25 -23.69 1.22
CA ASN A 5 -18.08 -24.23 0.13
C ASN A 5 -17.34 -25.27 -0.72
N LYS A 6 -16.05 -25.52 -0.47
CA LYS A 6 -15.26 -26.55 -1.14
C LYS A 6 -15.24 -27.83 -0.30
N GLU A 7 -15.12 -28.97 -0.98
CA GLU A 7 -14.96 -30.25 -0.30
C GLU A 7 -13.54 -30.37 0.28
N HIS A 8 -13.47 -30.64 1.58
CA HIS A 8 -12.21 -30.91 2.29
C HIS A 8 -12.26 -32.33 2.85
N CYS A 9 -11.71 -33.28 2.08
CA CYS A 9 -11.73 -34.69 2.40
C CYS A 9 -10.30 -35.25 2.49
N GLU A 10 -9.96 -35.86 3.64
CA GLU A 10 -8.63 -36.44 3.87
C GLU A 10 -8.30 -37.57 2.89
N TYR A 11 -9.31 -38.33 2.42
CA TYR A 11 -9.09 -39.38 1.42
C TYR A 11 -8.62 -38.81 0.07
N THR A 12 -9.24 -37.73 -0.40
CA THR A 12 -8.84 -37.07 -1.65
C THR A 12 -7.43 -36.49 -1.54
N LYS A 13 -7.09 -35.90 -0.39
CA LYS A 13 -5.74 -35.43 -0.09
C LYS A 13 -4.71 -36.57 -0.10
N PHE A 14 -4.99 -37.67 0.58
CA PHE A 14 -4.12 -38.85 0.60
C PHE A 14 -3.87 -39.39 -0.82
N ARG A 15 -4.93 -39.48 -1.65
CA ARG A 15 -4.79 -39.90 -3.06
C ARG A 15 -3.92 -38.94 -3.86
N PHE A 16 -4.08 -37.63 -3.67
CA PHE A 16 -3.27 -36.62 -4.34
C PHE A 16 -1.79 -36.68 -3.92
N GLU A 17 -1.51 -36.91 -2.64
CA GLU A 17 -0.16 -37.08 -2.12
C GLU A 17 0.53 -38.33 -2.70
N LYS A 18 -0.21 -39.44 -2.85
CA LYS A 18 0.29 -40.69 -3.43
C LYS A 18 0.34 -40.72 -4.95
N TRP A 19 -0.29 -39.76 -5.63
CA TRP A 19 -0.23 -39.67 -7.09
C TRP A 19 1.21 -39.45 -7.56
N GLU A 20 1.70 -40.27 -8.49
CA GLU A 20 3.02 -40.10 -9.10
C GLU A 20 3.22 -38.73 -9.74
N ASP A 21 4.45 -38.24 -9.75
CA ASP A 21 4.78 -36.99 -10.42
C ASP A 21 4.78 -37.19 -11.95
N CYS A 22 3.68 -36.79 -12.57
CA CYS A 22 3.48 -36.84 -14.01
C CYS A 22 2.97 -35.50 -14.55
N ALA A 23 2.95 -35.33 -15.87
CA ALA A 23 2.48 -34.11 -16.51
C ALA A 23 1.03 -33.73 -16.11
N GLU A 24 0.17 -34.73 -15.93
CA GLU A 24 -1.22 -34.52 -15.50
C GLU A 24 -1.28 -33.97 -14.07
N LYS A 25 -0.55 -34.57 -13.12
CA LYS A 25 -0.46 -34.08 -11.74
C LYS A 25 0.06 -32.64 -11.70
N ARG A 26 1.08 -32.32 -12.50
CA ARG A 26 1.65 -30.96 -12.59
C ARG A 26 0.63 -29.95 -13.14
N ALA A 27 -0.12 -30.30 -14.17
CA ALA A 27 -1.18 -29.44 -14.71
C ALA A 27 -2.29 -29.17 -13.67
N VAL A 28 -2.66 -30.21 -12.89
CA VAL A 28 -3.62 -30.08 -11.78
C VAL A 28 -3.08 -29.17 -10.68
N VAL A 29 -1.83 -29.39 -10.25
CA VAL A 29 -1.14 -28.55 -9.24
C VAL A 29 -1.12 -27.09 -9.69
N ASP A 30 -0.75 -26.84 -10.94
CA ASP A 30 -0.60 -25.51 -11.51
C ASP A 30 -1.94 -24.77 -11.58
N LYS A 31 -3.01 -25.45 -12.02
CA LYS A 31 -4.38 -24.92 -11.98
C LYS A 31 -4.80 -24.51 -10.57
N TYR A 32 -4.71 -25.43 -9.60
CA TYR A 32 -5.14 -25.15 -8.23
C TYR A 32 -4.23 -24.13 -7.53
N SER A 33 -2.95 -24.06 -7.89
CA SER A 33 -2.02 -23.04 -7.37
C SER A 33 -2.43 -21.64 -7.80
N ARG A 34 -2.82 -21.45 -9.07
CA ARG A 34 -3.34 -20.16 -9.57
C ARG A 34 -4.65 -19.77 -8.89
N GLU A 35 -5.59 -20.70 -8.77
CA GLU A 35 -6.87 -20.45 -8.08
C GLU A 35 -6.64 -20.10 -6.60
N LEU A 36 -5.74 -20.82 -5.93
CA LEU A 36 -5.38 -20.56 -4.54
C LEU A 36 -4.73 -19.18 -4.39
N LEU A 37 -3.76 -18.83 -5.23
CA LEU A 37 -3.09 -17.53 -5.20
C LEU A 37 -4.10 -16.39 -5.32
N SER A 38 -5.00 -16.45 -6.31
CA SER A 38 -6.03 -15.44 -6.51
C SER A 38 -6.95 -15.30 -5.28
N PHE A 39 -7.34 -16.41 -4.65
CA PHE A 39 -8.13 -16.39 -3.43
C PHE A 39 -7.37 -15.76 -2.25
N LEU A 40 -6.09 -16.10 -2.07
CA LEU A 40 -5.28 -15.55 -0.99
C LEU A 40 -5.01 -14.05 -1.16
N GLU A 41 -4.78 -13.57 -2.38
CA GLU A 41 -4.61 -12.14 -2.67
C GLU A 41 -5.90 -11.34 -2.44
N TYR A 42 -7.05 -11.95 -2.77
CA TYR A 42 -8.35 -11.39 -2.40
C TYR A 42 -8.47 -11.25 -0.87
N LEU A 43 -8.13 -12.30 -0.11
CA LEU A 43 -8.14 -12.25 1.36
C LEU A 43 -7.19 -11.18 1.91
N GLU A 44 -5.98 -11.08 1.37
CA GLU A 44 -4.99 -10.06 1.75
C GLU A 44 -5.54 -8.64 1.54
N THR A 45 -6.22 -8.40 0.41
CA THR A 45 -6.86 -7.11 0.12
C THR A 45 -7.94 -6.77 1.16
N GLN A 46 -8.77 -7.74 1.54
CA GLN A 46 -9.78 -7.57 2.59
C GLN A 46 -9.14 -7.26 3.95
N LEU A 47 -8.06 -7.96 4.28
CA LEU A 47 -7.29 -7.71 5.51
C LEU A 47 -6.66 -6.31 5.50
N ALA A 48 -6.05 -5.89 4.40
CA ALA A 48 -5.46 -4.57 4.27
C ALA A 48 -6.51 -3.47 4.48
N HIS A 49 -7.74 -3.68 3.97
CA HIS A 49 -8.84 -2.78 4.24
C HIS A 49 -9.26 -2.75 5.71
N LYS A 50 -9.32 -3.92 6.37
CA LYS A 50 -9.56 -4.02 7.82
C LYS A 50 -8.49 -3.29 8.63
N ILE A 51 -7.20 -3.51 8.33
CA ILE A 51 -6.07 -2.87 9.02
C ILE A 51 -6.19 -1.34 8.88
N ARG A 52 -6.41 -0.84 7.65
CA ARG A 52 -6.54 0.60 7.40
C ARG A 52 -7.68 1.22 8.20
N ARG A 53 -8.87 0.60 8.20
CA ARG A 53 -10.02 1.07 8.99
C ARG A 53 -9.73 1.02 10.50
N GLY A 54 -9.07 -0.05 10.95
CA GLY A 54 -8.64 -0.18 12.34
C GLY A 54 -7.70 0.96 12.73
N LYS A 55 -6.64 1.19 11.96
CA LYS A 55 -5.68 2.28 12.19
C LYS A 55 -6.34 3.64 12.19
N ALA A 56 -7.26 3.90 11.25
CA ALA A 56 -8.02 5.15 11.19
C ALA A 56 -8.87 5.36 12.44
N ARG A 57 -9.57 4.32 12.92
CA ARG A 57 -10.38 4.41 14.16
C ARG A 57 -9.52 4.72 15.38
N VAL A 58 -8.43 3.99 15.58
CA VAL A 58 -7.55 4.24 16.73
C VAL A 58 -6.83 5.59 16.61
N SER A 59 -6.64 6.11 15.39
CA SER A 59 -6.10 7.46 15.18
C SER A 59 -7.14 8.57 15.39
N ALA A 60 -8.42 8.30 15.18
CA ALA A 60 -9.49 9.28 15.37
C ALA A 60 -9.91 9.42 16.84
N GLU A 61 -9.64 8.40 17.66
CA GLU A 61 -9.87 8.41 19.11
C GLU A 61 -8.80 9.19 19.89
N ILE A 62 -7.83 9.76 19.17
CA ILE A 62 -6.84 10.67 19.71
C ILE A 62 -7.55 11.99 20.05
N PRO A 63 -7.63 12.40 21.33
CA PRO A 63 -8.15 13.72 21.66
C PRO A 63 -7.26 14.78 21.01
N ASP A 64 -7.86 15.82 20.44
CA ASP A 64 -7.13 16.99 19.96
C ASP A 64 -6.34 17.56 21.14
N ILE A 65 -5.04 17.26 21.20
CA ILE A 65 -4.16 18.02 22.07
C ILE A 65 -4.08 19.39 21.43
N GLU A 66 -4.57 20.41 22.13
CA GLU A 66 -4.34 21.79 21.76
C GLU A 66 -2.82 22.04 21.77
N ILE A 67 -2.21 21.98 20.59
CA ILE A 67 -0.83 22.41 20.39
C ILE A 67 -0.78 23.89 20.78
N PRO A 68 0.09 24.29 21.72
CA PRO A 68 0.22 25.69 22.11
C PRO A 68 0.38 26.59 20.87
N PRO A 69 -0.25 27.77 20.79
CA PRO A 69 -0.19 28.64 19.61
C PRO A 69 1.25 28.92 19.15
N GLN A 70 2.16 29.07 20.10
CA GLN A 70 3.59 29.26 19.87
C GLN A 70 4.26 28.06 19.17
N ASN A 71 3.87 26.82 19.52
CA ASN A 71 4.37 25.63 18.85
C ASN A 71 3.77 25.48 17.45
N LYS A 72 2.50 25.89 17.27
CA LYS A 72 1.82 25.83 15.96
C LYS A 72 2.52 26.74 14.93
N GLU A 73 2.83 27.97 15.30
CA GLU A 73 3.59 28.90 14.45
C GLU A 73 4.98 28.34 14.10
N GLN A 74 5.70 27.79 15.08
CA GLN A 74 7.01 27.15 14.86
C GLN A 74 6.90 25.94 13.93
N ILE A 75 5.86 25.12 14.06
CA ILE A 75 5.61 23.98 13.18
C ILE A 75 5.37 24.46 11.73
N ASP A 76 4.57 25.50 11.54
CA ASP A 76 4.27 26.02 10.21
C ASP A 76 5.51 26.65 9.55
N GLU A 77 6.37 27.33 10.32
CA GLU A 77 7.68 27.80 9.84
C GLU A 77 8.58 26.62 9.39
N LEU A 78 8.68 25.57 10.22
CA LEU A 78 9.48 24.39 9.90
C LEU A 78 8.96 23.67 8.66
N LYS A 79 7.63 23.56 8.48
CA LYS A 79 7.00 23.01 7.26
C LYS A 79 7.34 23.83 6.03
N GLY A 80 7.30 25.16 6.13
CA GLY A 80 7.72 26.05 5.04
C GLY A 80 9.18 25.82 4.64
N ARG A 81 10.07 25.64 5.63
CA ARG A 81 11.49 25.35 5.39
C ARG A 81 11.71 23.99 4.74
N ILE A 82 10.97 22.95 5.17
CA ILE A 82 11.01 21.62 4.54
C ILE A 82 10.54 21.71 3.09
N HIS A 83 9.45 22.43 2.82
CA HIS A 83 8.95 22.61 1.46
C HIS A 83 10.01 23.26 0.54
N GLY A 84 10.77 24.23 1.04
CA GLY A 84 11.92 24.79 0.31
C GLY A 84 13.02 23.76 0.02
N ILE A 85 13.38 22.95 1.02
CA ILE A 85 14.38 21.87 0.87
C ILE A 85 13.94 20.82 -0.16
N VAL A 86 12.66 20.42 -0.12
CA VAL A 86 12.07 19.45 -1.06
C VAL A 86 12.13 19.98 -2.48
N LYS A 87 11.72 21.24 -2.69
CA LYS A 87 11.76 21.87 -4.01
C LYS A 87 13.18 21.92 -4.59
N GLU A 88 14.16 22.31 -3.78
CA GLU A 88 15.56 22.33 -4.22
C GLU A 88 16.10 20.92 -4.51
N ALA A 89 15.71 19.92 -3.72
CA ALA A 89 16.09 18.54 -3.98
C ALA A 89 15.48 18.02 -5.29
N GLU A 90 14.23 18.37 -5.60
CA GLU A 90 13.57 18.05 -6.88
C GLU A 90 14.30 18.69 -8.07
N GLU A 91 14.66 19.98 -7.98
CA GLU A 91 15.43 20.67 -9.04
C GLU A 91 16.82 20.04 -9.28
N LEU A 92 17.47 19.55 -8.23
CA LEU A 92 18.75 18.83 -8.35
C LEU A 92 18.57 17.45 -8.99
N ALA A 93 17.48 16.76 -8.67
CA ALA A 93 17.14 15.46 -9.27
C ALA A 93 16.83 15.60 -10.77
N GLU A 94 16.06 16.62 -11.17
CA GLU A 94 15.73 16.89 -12.58
C GLU A 94 16.98 17.22 -13.42
N LYS A 95 17.99 17.85 -12.81
CA LYS A 95 19.31 18.09 -13.42
C LYS A 95 20.22 16.86 -13.43
N GLY A 96 19.74 15.70 -12.99
CA GLY A 96 20.50 14.44 -12.94
C GLY A 96 21.49 14.34 -11.78
N ARG A 97 21.46 15.25 -10.81
CA ARG A 97 22.38 15.28 -9.65
C ARG A 97 21.79 14.54 -8.45
N ILE A 98 21.62 13.22 -8.61
CA ILE A 98 20.92 12.36 -7.65
C ILE A 98 21.57 12.42 -6.25
N ALA A 99 22.89 12.26 -6.15
CA ALA A 99 23.60 12.26 -4.86
C ALA A 99 23.44 13.58 -4.08
N GLU A 100 23.29 14.70 -4.79
CA GLU A 100 23.10 16.01 -4.15
C GLU A 100 21.66 16.27 -3.77
N SER A 101 20.71 15.80 -4.58
CA SER A 101 19.29 15.77 -4.24
C SER A 101 19.06 15.00 -2.94
N GLU A 102 19.62 13.79 -2.83
CA GLU A 102 19.53 12.96 -1.61
C GLU A 102 20.14 13.67 -0.40
N LYS A 103 21.32 14.28 -0.56
CA LYS A 103 21.96 15.06 0.51
C LYS A 103 21.11 16.25 0.95
N ARG A 104 20.47 16.95 0.00
CA ARG A 104 19.59 18.09 0.30
C ARG A 104 18.34 17.61 1.03
N MET A 105 17.71 16.54 0.55
CA MET A 105 16.54 15.92 1.18
C MET A 105 16.84 15.47 2.62
N GLY A 106 18.03 14.92 2.87
CA GLY A 106 18.45 14.52 4.23
C GLY A 106 18.45 15.66 5.26
N GLN A 107 18.46 16.92 4.83
CA GLN A 107 18.36 18.08 5.73
C GLN A 107 16.93 18.35 6.21
N ALA A 108 15.91 17.78 5.57
CA ALA A 108 14.52 17.84 6.04
C ALA A 108 14.29 16.94 7.26
N GLU A 109 15.06 15.86 7.42
CA GLU A 109 14.92 14.87 8.48
C GLU A 109 14.98 15.44 9.91
N PRO A 110 15.97 16.29 10.29
CA PRO A 110 15.99 16.91 11.61
C PRO A 110 14.82 17.90 11.82
N LEU A 111 14.34 18.56 10.77
CA LEU A 111 13.18 19.46 10.85
C LEU A 111 11.89 18.67 11.08
N ASN A 112 11.72 17.53 10.38
CA ASN A 112 10.64 16.59 10.60
C ASN A 112 10.65 16.02 12.03
N TYR A 113 11.83 15.77 12.60
CA TYR A 113 11.95 15.36 14.01
C TYR A 113 11.49 16.46 14.96
N LYS A 114 11.87 17.72 14.70
CA LYS A 114 11.48 18.87 15.54
C LYS A 114 9.98 19.14 15.48
N ILE A 115 9.36 19.01 14.32
CA ILE A 115 7.89 19.11 14.16
C ILE A 115 7.18 18.07 15.04
N ARG A 116 7.65 16.81 15.02
CA ARG A 116 7.08 15.72 15.85
C ARG A 116 7.23 15.96 17.36
N GLU A 117 8.30 16.63 17.76
CA GLU A 117 8.51 17.02 19.15
C GLU A 117 7.55 18.14 19.56
N LEU A 118 7.44 19.21 18.75
CA LEU A 118 6.60 20.37 19.03
C LEU A 118 5.10 20.07 18.94
N SER A 119 4.70 19.10 18.11
CA SER A 119 3.31 18.67 17.96
C SER A 119 2.79 17.83 19.13
N GLY A 120 3.67 17.40 20.05
CA GLY A 120 3.28 16.49 21.12
C GLY A 120 3.02 15.06 20.65
N GLU A 121 3.28 14.72 19.38
CA GLU A 121 3.04 13.39 18.80
C GLU A 121 3.78 12.29 19.58
N LYS A 122 4.98 12.60 20.08
CA LYS A 122 5.74 11.69 20.97
C LYS A 122 5.01 11.40 22.27
N TYR A 123 4.35 12.39 22.87
CA TYR A 123 3.56 12.22 24.09
C TYR A 123 2.27 11.44 23.81
N MET A 124 1.64 11.65 22.65
CA MET A 124 0.46 10.89 22.23
C MET A 124 0.79 9.42 21.94
N MET A 125 1.96 9.12 21.37
CA MET A 125 2.41 7.74 21.21
C MET A 125 2.73 7.06 22.55
N MET A 126 3.23 7.81 23.54
CA MET A 126 3.56 7.27 24.86
C MET A 126 2.33 6.95 25.72
N THR A 127 1.23 7.68 25.57
CA THR A 127 -0.04 7.41 26.27
C THR A 127 -0.94 6.44 25.52
N ARG A 128 -0.58 6.07 24.29
CA ARG A 128 -1.36 5.15 23.48
C ARG A 128 -1.15 3.72 23.97
N THR A 129 -2.21 3.13 24.49
CA THR A 129 -2.23 1.72 24.87
C THR A 129 -2.78 0.84 23.75
N GLU A 130 -3.53 1.40 22.79
CA GLU A 130 -4.18 0.64 21.72
C GLU A 130 -3.46 0.72 20.36
N PHE A 131 -3.24 -0.44 19.75
CA PHE A 131 -2.54 -0.59 18.48
C PHE A 131 -3.24 -1.59 17.57
N VAL A 132 -3.08 -1.46 16.26
CA VAL A 132 -3.58 -2.46 15.30
C VAL A 132 -2.41 -3.26 14.77
N CYS A 133 -2.48 -4.59 14.91
CA CYS A 133 -1.46 -5.49 14.38
C CYS A 133 -1.45 -5.47 12.86
N ASP A 134 -0.27 -5.27 12.26
CA ASP A 134 -0.09 -5.25 10.80
C ASP A 134 -0.13 -6.61 10.13
N VAL A 135 -0.12 -7.71 10.90
CA VAL A 135 -0.24 -9.08 10.37
C VAL A 135 -1.69 -9.54 10.32
N CYS A 136 -2.48 -9.32 11.38
CA CYS A 136 -3.84 -9.85 11.49
C CYS A 136 -4.95 -8.81 11.64
N GLY A 137 -4.59 -7.53 11.76
CA GLY A 137 -5.55 -6.43 11.92
C GLY A 137 -6.37 -6.50 13.21
N VAL A 138 -5.89 -7.23 14.22
CA VAL A 138 -6.48 -7.27 15.56
C VAL A 138 -6.07 -6.01 16.31
N LEU A 139 -7.02 -5.42 17.05
CA LEU A 139 -6.74 -4.36 18.01
C LEU A 139 -6.08 -4.99 19.24
N VAL A 140 -4.95 -4.43 19.64
CA VAL A 140 -4.09 -4.90 20.71
C VAL A 140 -3.97 -3.78 21.71
N THR A 141 -4.33 -4.04 22.95
CA THR A 141 -4.13 -3.12 24.06
C THR A 141 -2.91 -3.59 24.84
N LEU A 142 -1.85 -2.77 24.87
CA LEU A 142 -0.64 -3.04 25.61
C LEU A 142 -0.80 -2.58 27.07
N ASN A 143 -0.30 -3.40 28.00
CA ASN A 143 -0.29 -3.06 29.41
C ASN A 143 0.91 -2.15 29.72
N GLU A 144 0.66 -0.98 30.29
CA GLU A 144 1.72 -0.02 30.67
C GLU A 144 2.72 -0.59 31.69
N ASN A 145 2.31 -1.59 32.47
CA ASN A 145 3.13 -2.22 33.51
C ASN A 145 4.13 -3.26 32.98
N ASP A 146 4.06 -3.63 31.70
CA ASP A 146 5.02 -4.55 31.08
C ASP A 146 5.87 -3.81 30.04
N PRO A 147 7.08 -3.33 30.41
CA PRO A 147 7.94 -2.59 29.50
C PRO A 147 8.47 -3.44 28.33
N LYS A 148 8.30 -4.77 28.37
CA LYS A 148 8.65 -5.67 27.26
C LYS A 148 7.46 -5.94 26.33
N ALA A 149 6.24 -5.60 26.75
CA ALA A 149 5.06 -5.80 25.94
C ALA A 149 5.07 -4.83 24.75
N ASN A 150 5.14 -5.39 23.57
CA ASN A 150 4.95 -4.70 22.31
C ASN A 150 3.95 -5.51 21.46
N VAL A 151 3.54 -4.95 20.33
CA VAL A 151 2.60 -5.62 19.43
C VAL A 151 3.13 -7.00 19.02
N GLU A 152 4.40 -7.12 18.66
CA GLU A 152 4.99 -8.37 18.16
C GLU A 152 5.03 -9.51 19.21
N ASN A 153 5.28 -9.18 20.47
CA ASN A 153 5.43 -10.15 21.57
C ASN A 153 4.15 -10.39 22.36
N HIS A 154 3.09 -9.63 22.09
CA HIS A 154 1.78 -9.76 22.73
C HIS A 154 1.14 -11.13 22.46
N GLU A 155 0.26 -11.59 23.37
CA GLU A 155 -0.41 -12.90 23.29
C GLU A 155 -1.05 -13.18 21.92
N HIS A 156 -1.61 -12.14 21.30
CA HIS A 156 -2.26 -12.24 20.00
C HIS A 156 -1.35 -12.82 18.90
N ALA A 157 -0.02 -12.63 18.98
CA ALA A 157 0.95 -13.13 18.01
C ALA A 157 1.00 -14.66 17.97
N ARG A 158 0.68 -15.31 19.10
CA ARG A 158 0.55 -16.77 19.22
C ARG A 158 -0.86 -17.26 18.88
N GLY A 159 -1.78 -16.35 18.58
CA GLY A 159 -3.17 -16.66 18.25
C GLY A 159 -3.35 -17.20 16.84
N LYS A 160 -4.41 -18.00 16.65
CA LYS A 160 -4.76 -18.63 15.36
C LYS A 160 -4.90 -17.62 14.21
N GLN A 161 -5.44 -16.43 14.49
CA GLN A 161 -5.60 -15.39 13.46
C GLN A 161 -4.24 -14.87 12.97
N HIS A 162 -3.32 -14.58 13.90
CA HIS A 162 -1.99 -14.07 13.54
C HIS A 162 -1.20 -15.12 12.76
N GLN A 163 -1.13 -16.34 13.27
CA GLN A 163 -0.43 -17.44 12.61
C GLN A 163 -1.06 -17.77 11.24
N GLY A 164 -2.38 -17.74 11.13
CA GLY A 164 -3.10 -17.97 9.87
C GLY A 164 -2.74 -16.92 8.80
N TRP A 165 -2.78 -15.64 9.15
CA TRP A 165 -2.42 -14.57 8.21
C TRP A 165 -0.94 -14.55 7.86
N ALA A 166 -0.05 -14.84 8.81
CA ALA A 166 1.38 -15.01 8.54
C ALA A 166 1.62 -16.12 7.49
N LYS A 167 0.98 -17.28 7.67
CA LYS A 167 1.05 -18.39 6.71
C LYS A 167 0.47 -18.04 5.35
N ILE A 168 -0.62 -17.25 5.30
CA ILE A 168 -1.19 -16.77 4.03
C ILE A 168 -0.17 -15.91 3.27
N ARG A 169 0.47 -14.94 3.93
CA ARG A 169 1.49 -14.08 3.31
C ARG A 169 2.69 -14.87 2.80
N GLU A 170 3.19 -15.81 3.59
CA GLU A 170 4.26 -16.73 3.19
C GLU A 170 3.85 -17.55 1.96
N THR A 171 2.63 -18.09 1.95
CA THR A 171 2.12 -18.90 0.82
C THR A 171 1.98 -18.06 -0.45
N ILE A 172 1.53 -16.80 -0.35
CA ILE A 172 1.47 -15.88 -1.50
C ILE A 172 2.86 -15.68 -2.10
N SER A 173 3.90 -15.46 -1.29
CA SER A 173 5.28 -15.30 -1.77
C SER A 173 5.74 -16.53 -2.55
N ILE A 174 5.57 -17.72 -1.97
CA ILE A 174 5.95 -18.99 -2.57
C ILE A 174 5.23 -19.22 -3.92
N LEU A 175 3.93 -18.91 -3.99
CA LEU A 175 3.16 -19.12 -5.21
C LEU A 175 3.50 -18.11 -6.31
N ARG A 176 3.83 -16.86 -5.96
CA ARG A 176 4.32 -15.86 -6.93
C ARG A 176 5.69 -16.21 -7.50
N GLU A 177 6.61 -16.68 -6.67
CA GLU A 177 7.93 -17.13 -7.15
C GLU A 177 7.81 -18.32 -8.10
N LYS A 178 6.90 -19.25 -7.80
CA LYS A 178 6.58 -20.40 -8.68
C LYS A 178 5.95 -19.98 -10.01
N SER A 179 5.06 -18.98 -10.02
CA SER A 179 4.46 -18.51 -11.27
C SER A 179 5.45 -17.76 -12.15
N LEU A 180 6.43 -17.07 -11.56
CA LEU A 180 7.52 -16.40 -12.29
C LEU A 180 8.54 -17.40 -12.86
N SER A 181 8.84 -18.49 -12.15
CA SER A 181 9.81 -19.51 -12.58
C SER A 181 9.23 -20.54 -13.57
N SER A 182 7.90 -20.60 -13.75
CA SER A 182 7.22 -21.49 -14.69
C SER A 182 6.77 -20.82 -15.99
N GLY A 183 7.11 -19.55 -16.21
CA GLY A 183 6.89 -18.87 -17.49
C GLY A 183 7.74 -19.47 -18.62
N PRO A 184 7.26 -19.46 -19.89
CA PRO A 184 8.12 -19.78 -21.03
C PRO A 184 9.32 -18.82 -21.06
N PRO A 185 10.50 -19.25 -21.54
CA PRO A 185 11.67 -18.38 -21.60
C PRO A 185 11.33 -17.10 -22.38
N PRO A 186 11.82 -15.92 -21.96
CA PRO A 186 11.62 -14.70 -22.72
C PRO A 186 12.24 -14.90 -24.10
N SER A 187 11.38 -14.95 -25.12
CA SER A 187 11.81 -14.95 -26.51
C SER A 187 12.49 -13.63 -26.80
N SER A 188 13.82 -13.65 -26.85
CA SER A 188 14.62 -12.55 -27.36
C SER A 188 14.47 -12.45 -28.88
N THR A 189 13.63 -11.54 -29.34
CA THR A 189 13.61 -10.99 -30.71
C THR A 189 12.90 -9.63 -30.61
N SER A 190 13.64 -8.54 -30.44
CA SER A 190 14.22 -7.68 -31.49
C SER A 190 13.19 -6.85 -32.27
N SER A 191 13.37 -5.53 -32.15
CA SER A 191 13.03 -4.49 -33.12
C SER A 191 11.60 -3.93 -33.12
N LEU A 192 11.45 -2.81 -32.42
CA LEU A 192 10.42 -1.80 -32.71
C LEU A 192 10.68 -1.22 -34.12
N PRO A 193 9.67 -1.11 -35.00
CA PRO A 193 9.80 -0.33 -36.23
C PRO A 193 9.67 1.19 -35.94
N PRO A 194 10.26 2.07 -36.77
CA PRO A 194 10.24 3.52 -36.53
C PRO A 194 8.83 4.09 -36.70
N LYS A 195 8.49 5.03 -35.82
CA LYS A 195 7.26 5.83 -35.89
C LYS A 195 7.36 6.82 -37.06
N GLU A 196 6.67 6.51 -38.16
CA GLU A 196 6.44 7.50 -39.21
C GLU A 196 5.56 8.64 -38.68
N THR A 197 5.97 9.86 -39.00
CA THR A 197 5.14 11.07 -38.85
C THR A 197 4.73 11.53 -40.24
N PRO A 198 3.49 11.97 -40.42
CA PRO A 198 3.19 13.12 -41.25
C PRO A 198 2.57 14.20 -40.34
N ALA A 199 3.20 15.36 -40.20
CA ALA A 199 3.13 16.50 -41.12
C ALA A 199 1.69 17.05 -41.24
N SER A 200 1.50 18.18 -40.55
CA SER A 200 0.73 19.38 -40.92
C SER A 200 -0.56 19.22 -41.73
N ASP A 201 -1.68 19.76 -41.22
CA ASP A 201 -2.24 20.99 -41.79
C ASP A 201 -3.45 21.55 -41.02
N GLU A 202 -3.39 22.87 -40.85
CA GLU A 202 -4.43 23.90 -40.77
C GLU A 202 -5.66 23.81 -39.84
N LEU A 203 -5.73 24.84 -38.99
CA LEU A 203 -6.93 25.40 -38.37
C LEU A 203 -7.83 26.05 -39.45
N PRO A 204 -9.17 26.05 -39.27
CA PRO A 204 -9.85 27.34 -39.47
C PRO A 204 -10.95 27.65 -38.44
N THR A 205 -10.74 28.81 -37.80
CA THR A 205 -11.68 29.94 -37.57
C THR A 205 -13.10 29.68 -37.05
N LEU A 206 -13.33 30.23 -35.84
CA LEU A 206 -14.63 30.70 -35.36
C LEU A 206 -15.29 31.65 -36.38
N LYS A 207 -16.59 31.45 -36.62
CA LYS A 207 -17.51 32.53 -37.01
C LYS A 207 -18.68 32.58 -36.03
N SER A 208 -18.80 33.74 -35.42
CA SER A 208 -19.94 34.23 -34.67
C SER A 208 -21.17 34.36 -35.58
N ALA A 209 -22.32 33.87 -35.12
CA ALA A 209 -23.61 34.22 -35.68
C ALA A 209 -24.34 35.10 -34.67
N GLY A 210 -24.58 36.34 -35.09
CA GLY A 210 -25.24 37.38 -34.34
C GLY A 210 -26.76 37.25 -34.29
N VAL A 211 -27.29 38.06 -33.39
CA VAL A 211 -28.67 38.25 -32.97
C VAL A 211 -29.44 39.11 -33.96
N ALA A 212 -30.73 38.80 -34.18
CA ALA A 212 -31.88 39.70 -34.39
C ALA A 212 -32.98 38.94 -35.18
N SER A 213 -34.29 39.22 -35.12
CA SER A 213 -35.24 39.88 -34.21
C SER A 213 -36.56 39.94 -35.01
N LEU A 214 -37.71 39.97 -34.32
CA LEU A 214 -39.08 40.25 -34.82
C LEU A 214 -39.74 39.04 -35.53
N TYR A 215 -41.01 38.70 -35.30
CA TYR A 215 -42.21 39.55 -35.42
C TYR A 215 -43.35 39.16 -34.44
N HIS A 216 -44.14 40.17 -34.05
CA HIS A 216 -45.53 40.10 -33.56
C HIS A 216 -46.43 39.30 -34.53
N THR A 217 -47.57 38.70 -34.17
CA THR A 217 -48.89 39.22 -33.72
C THR A 217 -49.76 37.93 -33.66
N THR A 218 -50.68 37.68 -32.72
CA THR A 218 -51.96 38.33 -32.38
C THR A 218 -52.51 37.60 -31.16
#